data_AF-A0AAW4JEP0-F1
#
_entry.id   AF-A0AAW4JEP0-F1
#
_cell.length_a   1.000
_cell.length_b   1.000
_cell.length_c   1.000
_cell.angle_alpha   90.00
_cell.angle_beta   90.00
_cell.angle_gamma   90.00
#
_symmetry.space_group_name_H-M   'P 1'
#
loop_
_entity.id
_entity.type
_entity.pdbx_description
1 polymer ?
#
loop_
_entity_poly.entity_id
_entity_poly.type
_entity_poly.pdbx_seq_one_letter_code
_entity_poly.pdbx_strand_id
1 'polypeptide(L)'
;MMTNTHRANCANAQGPGCKCSGCGGSQHGWQGWTSLAADRPEKRDDRRRELKEKVEEDRRSGRQKFNAHNREIYFDLARLDITDYLWAADGRTRINGRLPRDVEPTSMSSDLGRMDTLAHQVMENPWYEISAGIDSLVRNKADAREVKKRLADHTWCGLLVALIQLIEKINKTVELLTDTAKQFITDALSRRFDSGLPRLVTDAVIRLVVDKVWSALARLLEAHFPLLGTDTLRVLRMLAIFTCPSVEHHPEVYKHAVRPLMGDGHEIITDEIKTHVVTLFSAWWRRRAPEALA
;
A
#
# COMPACT_ATOMS: atom_id res chain seq x y z
N MET A 1 -11.57 -21.90 -22.11
CA MET A 1 -10.51 -20.97 -21.70
C MET A 1 -11.10 -19.99 -20.69
N MET A 2 -10.75 -20.06 -19.40
CA MET A 2 -11.13 -19.01 -18.44
C MET A 2 -10.05 -17.94 -18.47
N THR A 3 -10.36 -16.79 -19.06
CA THR A 3 -9.50 -15.62 -19.10
C THR A 3 -9.32 -15.07 -17.68
N ASN A 4 -8.07 -14.79 -17.30
CA ASN A 4 -7.72 -14.03 -16.09
C ASN A 4 -8.34 -12.63 -16.21
N THR A 5 -9.58 -12.48 -15.80
CA THR A 5 -10.34 -11.23 -15.91
C THR A 5 -10.08 -10.40 -14.67
N HIS A 6 -9.11 -9.50 -14.76
CA HIS A 6 -9.07 -8.33 -13.89
C HIS A 6 -10.35 -7.51 -14.16
N ARG A 7 -11.16 -7.27 -13.12
CA ARG A 7 -12.37 -6.44 -13.24
C ARG A 7 -12.02 -5.04 -12.77
N ALA A 8 -12.48 -4.00 -13.47
CA ALA A 8 -12.29 -2.60 -13.07
C ALA A 8 -12.76 -2.32 -11.62
N ASN A 9 -13.73 -3.09 -11.11
CA ASN A 9 -14.19 -3.00 -9.72
C ASN A 9 -13.12 -3.44 -8.70
N CYS A 10 -12.13 -4.24 -9.11
CA CYS A 10 -11.03 -4.66 -8.25
C CYS A 10 -9.99 -3.55 -8.08
N ALA A 11 -9.65 -2.89 -9.18
CA ALA A 11 -8.82 -1.68 -9.20
C ALA A 11 -9.36 -0.59 -8.27
N ASN A 12 -10.66 -0.30 -8.43
CA ASN A 12 -11.34 0.74 -7.68
C ASN A 12 -11.83 0.29 -6.29
N ALA A 13 -11.45 -0.91 -5.84
CA ALA A 13 -11.89 -1.41 -4.54
C ALA A 13 -11.26 -0.59 -3.41
N GLN A 14 -12.09 -0.11 -2.49
CA GLN A 14 -11.64 0.55 -1.25
C GLN A 14 -11.64 -0.43 -0.06
N GLY A 15 -12.08 -1.67 -0.27
CA GLY A 15 -12.06 -2.74 0.72
C GLY A 15 -10.70 -3.46 0.78
N PRO A 16 -10.43 -4.16 1.89
CA PRO A 16 -9.09 -4.65 2.24
C PRO A 16 -8.51 -5.66 1.25
N GLY A 17 -9.24 -6.70 0.83
CA GLY A 17 -8.64 -7.83 0.09
C GLY A 17 -8.94 -7.89 -1.42
N CYS A 18 -7.95 -8.22 -2.25
CA CYS A 18 -8.20 -8.73 -3.60
C CYS A 18 -8.50 -10.24 -3.54
N LYS A 19 -9.68 -10.60 -4.05
CA LYS A 19 -10.05 -12.02 -4.32
C LYS A 19 -9.83 -12.39 -5.78
N CYS A 20 -9.28 -11.46 -6.54
CA CYS A 20 -8.97 -11.55 -7.94
C CYS A 20 -7.73 -12.44 -8.15
N SER A 21 -7.67 -13.19 -9.23
CA SER A 21 -6.44 -13.87 -9.65
C SER A 21 -5.75 -13.16 -10.83
N GLY A 22 -6.32 -12.03 -11.27
CA GLY A 22 -5.88 -11.29 -12.45
C GLY A 22 -4.74 -10.31 -12.18
N CYS A 23 -4.81 -9.51 -11.10
CA CYS A 23 -3.78 -8.51 -10.78
C CYS A 23 -2.84 -8.92 -9.63
N GLY A 24 -3.14 -10.00 -8.91
CA GLY A 24 -2.35 -10.44 -7.75
C GLY A 24 -2.08 -9.34 -6.73
N GLY A 25 -3.01 -8.40 -6.58
CA GLY A 25 -2.94 -7.25 -5.67
C GLY A 25 -2.20 -6.02 -6.21
N SER A 26 -1.51 -6.11 -7.36
CA SER A 26 -0.69 -4.99 -7.88
C SER A 26 -1.51 -3.75 -8.25
N GLN A 27 -2.79 -3.94 -8.54
CA GLN A 27 -3.73 -2.89 -8.91
C GLN A 27 -4.83 -2.69 -7.85
N HIS A 28 -4.83 -3.46 -6.76
CA HIS A 28 -5.92 -3.44 -5.77
C HIS A 28 -5.72 -2.33 -4.73
N GLY A 29 -6.81 -1.68 -4.33
CA GLY A 29 -6.81 -0.69 -3.24
C GLY A 29 -6.39 0.70 -3.70
N TRP A 30 -5.13 0.85 -4.14
CA TRP A 30 -4.52 2.16 -4.35
C TRP A 30 -5.22 2.99 -5.42
N GLN A 31 -5.63 2.40 -6.54
CA GLN A 31 -6.35 3.13 -7.59
C GLN A 31 -7.69 3.67 -7.08
N GLY A 32 -8.41 2.90 -6.25
CA GLY A 32 -9.65 3.34 -5.61
C GLY A 32 -9.45 4.54 -4.69
N TRP A 33 -8.38 4.54 -3.89
CA TRP A 33 -8.04 5.65 -2.99
C TRP A 33 -7.53 6.88 -3.72
N THR A 34 -6.66 6.75 -4.75
CA THR A 34 -6.21 7.91 -5.55
C THR A 34 -7.33 8.48 -6.41
N SER A 35 -8.25 7.64 -6.89
CA SER A 35 -9.47 8.10 -7.56
C SER A 35 -10.36 8.92 -6.62
N LEU A 36 -10.55 8.45 -5.39
CA LEU A 36 -11.34 9.16 -4.39
C LEU A 36 -10.67 10.48 -3.97
N ALA A 37 -9.34 10.49 -3.85
CA ALA A 37 -8.58 11.70 -3.63
C ALA A 37 -8.78 12.72 -4.75
N ALA A 38 -8.87 12.29 -6.01
CA ALA A 38 -9.07 13.18 -7.16
C ALA A 38 -10.54 13.59 -7.41
N ASP A 39 -11.51 13.00 -6.71
CA ASP A 39 -12.93 13.32 -6.86
C ASP A 39 -13.36 14.49 -5.97
N ARG A 40 -14.63 14.87 -6.05
CA ARG A 40 -15.17 15.97 -5.27
C ARG A 40 -15.19 15.65 -3.76
N PRO A 41 -14.99 16.66 -2.89
CA PRO A 41 -14.98 16.48 -1.43
C PRO A 41 -16.21 15.78 -0.87
N GLU A 42 -17.40 16.01 -1.44
CA GLU A 42 -18.65 15.46 -0.92
C GLU A 42 -18.63 13.92 -0.89
N LYS A 43 -17.95 13.27 -1.84
CA LYS A 43 -17.80 11.82 -1.83
C LYS A 43 -16.97 11.31 -0.65
N ARG A 44 -15.96 12.07 -0.25
CA ARG A 44 -15.12 11.73 0.92
C ARG A 44 -15.89 11.99 2.21
N ASP A 45 -16.63 13.09 2.29
CA ASP A 45 -17.48 13.41 3.44
C ASP A 45 -18.58 12.36 3.65
N ASP A 46 -19.26 11.96 2.58
CA ASP A 46 -20.28 10.90 2.62
C ASP A 46 -19.68 9.58 3.11
N ARG A 47 -18.52 9.20 2.56
CA ARG A 47 -17.83 7.98 2.97
C ARG A 47 -17.38 8.03 4.43
N ARG A 48 -16.90 9.18 4.90
CA ARG A 48 -16.50 9.41 6.29
C ARG A 48 -17.68 9.22 7.24
N ARG A 49 -18.83 9.80 6.89
CA ARG A 49 -20.08 9.65 7.66
C ARG A 49 -20.52 8.20 7.73
N GLU A 50 -20.56 7.49 6.60
CA GLU A 50 -20.89 6.06 6.55
C GLU A 50 -19.99 5.20 7.44
N LEU A 51 -18.69 5.50 7.51
CA LEU A 51 -17.74 4.77 8.34
C LEU A 51 -17.95 5.06 9.83
N LYS A 52 -18.13 6.34 10.20
CA LYS A 52 -18.39 6.75 11.59
C LYS A 52 -19.68 6.12 12.13
N GLU A 53 -20.75 6.04 11.32
CA GLU A 53 -22.01 5.39 11.69
C GLU A 53 -21.88 3.87 11.95
N LYS A 54 -20.83 3.23 11.41
CA LYS A 54 -20.58 1.78 11.58
C LYS A 54 -19.69 1.46 12.78
N VAL A 55 -19.18 2.47 13.49
CA VAL A 55 -18.35 2.25 14.67
C VAL A 55 -19.18 1.58 15.76
N GLU A 56 -18.66 0.47 16.29
CA GLU A 56 -19.33 -0.24 17.37
C GLU A 56 -18.94 0.31 18.74
N GLU A 57 -19.94 0.62 19.53
CA GLU A 57 -19.80 1.02 20.93
C GLU A 57 -20.21 -0.11 21.89
N ASP A 58 -19.54 -0.17 23.03
CA ASP A 58 -19.90 -1.03 24.14
C ASP A 58 -21.19 -0.52 24.79
N ARG A 59 -22.23 -1.36 24.79
CA ARG A 59 -23.57 -0.99 25.26
C ARG A 59 -23.63 -0.55 26.73
N ARG A 60 -22.63 -0.92 27.55
CA ARG A 60 -22.63 -0.62 28.99
C ARG A 60 -21.89 0.67 29.32
N SER A 61 -20.77 0.90 28.64
CA SER A 61 -19.88 2.04 28.91
C SER A 61 -20.03 3.20 27.91
N GLY A 62 -20.72 2.98 26.78
CA GLY A 62 -20.76 3.92 25.67
C GLY A 62 -19.39 4.14 25.01
N ARG A 63 -18.36 3.38 25.42
CA ARG A 63 -17.01 3.51 24.88
C ARG A 63 -16.88 2.65 23.63
N GLN A 64 -16.03 3.09 22.72
CA GLN A 64 -15.70 2.31 21.54
C GLN A 64 -15.19 0.90 21.91
N LYS A 65 -15.66 -0.12 21.19
CA LYS A 65 -15.17 -1.50 21.33
C LYS A 65 -13.76 -1.70 20.75
N PHE A 66 -12.97 -2.54 21.41
CA PHE A 66 -11.65 -2.98 20.95
C PHE A 66 -11.73 -4.26 20.09
N ASN A 67 -12.34 -4.16 18.91
CA ASN A 67 -12.51 -5.30 17.99
C ASN A 67 -11.85 -5.04 16.62
N ALA A 68 -11.79 -6.08 15.78
CA ALA A 68 -11.16 -6.01 14.45
C ALA A 68 -11.92 -5.06 13.51
N HIS A 69 -13.25 -5.07 13.57
CA HIS A 69 -14.13 -4.21 12.78
C HIS A 69 -13.84 -2.72 13.01
N ASN A 70 -13.76 -2.29 14.26
CA ASN A 70 -13.42 -0.91 14.61
C ASN A 70 -11.98 -0.54 14.22
N ARG A 71 -11.02 -1.48 14.33
CA ARG A 71 -9.64 -1.24 13.84
C ARG A 71 -9.63 -0.99 12.34
N GLU A 72 -10.38 -1.76 11.58
CA GLU A 72 -10.51 -1.58 10.13
C GLU A 72 -11.19 -0.24 9.79
N ILE A 73 -12.29 0.11 10.46
CA ILE A 73 -12.98 1.40 10.25
C ILE A 73 -12.04 2.58 10.50
N TYR A 74 -11.33 2.60 11.62
CA TYR A 74 -10.43 3.71 11.93
C TYR A 74 -9.19 3.75 11.04
N PHE A 75 -8.78 2.59 10.51
CA PHE A 75 -7.75 2.56 9.48
C PHE A 75 -8.26 3.11 8.14
N ASP A 76 -9.50 2.83 7.75
CA ASP A 76 -10.14 3.44 6.58
C ASP A 76 -10.38 4.93 6.75
N LEU A 77 -10.70 5.40 7.96
CA LEU A 77 -10.76 6.83 8.27
C LEU A 77 -9.38 7.50 8.13
N ALA A 78 -8.30 6.82 8.53
CA ALA A 78 -6.95 7.33 8.30
C ALA A 78 -6.59 7.37 6.80
N ARG A 79 -7.08 6.41 6.00
CA ARG A 79 -6.96 6.48 4.53
C ARG A 79 -7.72 7.66 3.96
N LEU A 80 -8.90 7.98 4.49
CA LEU A 80 -9.65 9.17 4.08
C LEU A 80 -8.89 10.46 4.40
N ASP A 81 -8.29 10.58 5.58
CA ASP A 81 -7.47 11.75 5.93
C ASP A 81 -6.31 11.93 4.93
N ILE A 82 -5.64 10.82 4.54
CA ILE A 82 -4.63 10.85 3.47
C ILE A 82 -5.24 11.32 2.15
N THR A 83 -6.43 10.85 1.77
CA THR A 83 -7.09 11.31 0.52
C THR A 83 -7.46 12.79 0.55
N ASP A 84 -7.87 13.31 1.70
CA ASP A 84 -8.19 14.73 1.89
C ASP A 84 -6.91 15.58 1.80
N TYR A 85 -5.81 15.13 2.41
CA TYR A 85 -4.50 15.77 2.25
C TYR A 85 -4.07 15.81 0.79
N LEU A 86 -4.14 14.69 0.06
CA LEU A 86 -3.74 14.63 -1.35
C LEU A 86 -4.55 15.60 -2.22
N TRP A 87 -5.84 15.75 -1.92
CA TRP A 87 -6.71 16.71 -2.59
C TRP A 87 -6.35 18.16 -2.29
N ALA A 88 -6.07 18.47 -1.02
CA ALA A 88 -5.79 19.81 -0.55
C ALA A 88 -4.41 20.31 -0.98
N ALA A 89 -3.40 19.44 -0.93
CA ALA A 89 -2.02 19.75 -1.27
C ALA A 89 -1.76 19.83 -2.79
N ASP A 90 -2.68 19.35 -3.63
CA ASP A 90 -2.53 19.41 -5.07
C ASP A 90 -2.85 20.83 -5.61
N GLY A 91 -1.82 21.47 -6.18
CA GLY A 91 -1.90 22.83 -6.73
C GLY A 91 -2.54 22.92 -8.11
N ARG A 92 -2.93 21.80 -8.74
CA ARG A 92 -3.54 21.82 -10.08
C ARG A 92 -4.95 22.41 -10.05
N THR A 93 -5.31 23.08 -11.14
CA THR A 93 -6.66 23.64 -11.32
C THR A 93 -7.70 22.52 -11.35
N ARG A 94 -8.76 22.69 -10.56
CA ARG A 94 -9.86 21.73 -10.47
C ARG A 94 -10.87 21.98 -11.60
N ILE A 95 -11.24 20.92 -12.33
CA ILE A 95 -12.22 20.97 -13.42
C ILE A 95 -13.51 20.33 -12.91
N ASN A 96 -14.62 21.07 -12.88
CA ASN A 96 -15.91 20.61 -12.35
C ASN A 96 -15.83 20.06 -10.91
N GLY A 97 -14.95 20.67 -10.10
CA GLY A 97 -14.70 20.26 -8.72
C GLY A 97 -13.88 18.97 -8.58
N ARG A 98 -13.12 18.57 -9.61
CA ARG A 98 -12.25 17.38 -9.62
C ARG A 98 -10.82 17.72 -10.03
N LEU A 99 -9.85 16.92 -9.58
CA LEU A 99 -8.47 17.04 -10.05
C LEU A 99 -8.33 16.32 -11.39
N PRO A 100 -7.59 16.89 -12.35
CA PRO A 100 -7.27 16.21 -13.60
C PRO A 100 -6.44 14.96 -13.30
N ARG A 101 -6.75 13.85 -13.99
CA ARG A 101 -6.03 12.57 -13.84
C ARG A 101 -5.00 12.32 -14.93
N ASP A 102 -4.86 13.24 -15.88
CA ASP A 102 -3.99 13.04 -17.03
C ASP A 102 -2.52 13.03 -16.61
N VAL A 103 -1.78 12.09 -17.18
CA VAL A 103 -0.35 11.81 -16.94
C VAL A 103 0.47 12.81 -17.77
N GLU A 104 0.37 14.10 -17.47
CA GLU A 104 1.35 15.05 -17.99
C GLU A 104 2.67 14.93 -17.19
N PRO A 105 3.85 15.19 -17.80
CA PRO A 105 5.16 15.10 -17.14
C PRO A 105 5.31 15.98 -15.88
N THR A 106 4.40 16.94 -15.69
CA THR A 106 4.26 17.79 -14.50
C THR A 106 3.64 17.08 -13.28
N SER A 107 3.22 15.80 -13.41
CA SER A 107 2.54 15.03 -12.35
C SER A 107 3.39 14.77 -11.10
N MET A 108 4.72 14.84 -11.19
CA MET A 108 5.60 14.61 -10.02
C MET A 108 5.80 15.83 -9.12
N SER A 109 5.09 16.93 -9.37
CA SER A 109 5.12 18.12 -8.52
C SER A 109 4.21 17.98 -7.29
N SER A 110 3.15 17.17 -7.36
CA SER A 110 2.25 16.87 -6.24
C SER A 110 2.45 15.46 -5.71
N ASP A 111 2.10 15.25 -4.44
CA ASP A 111 2.16 13.92 -3.83
C ASP A 111 1.21 12.92 -4.51
N LEU A 112 0.05 13.39 -5.00
CA LEU A 112 -0.90 12.53 -5.72
C LEU A 112 -0.32 12.02 -7.04
N GLY A 113 0.29 12.90 -7.85
CA GLY A 113 0.87 12.46 -9.12
C GLY A 113 2.19 11.68 -8.95
N ARG A 114 2.96 11.94 -7.87
CA ARG A 114 4.06 11.04 -7.46
C ARG A 114 3.55 9.65 -7.09
N MET A 115 2.43 9.58 -6.37
CA MET A 115 1.82 8.31 -5.96
C MET A 115 1.34 7.51 -7.16
N ASP A 116 0.60 8.15 -8.08
CA ASP A 116 0.15 7.50 -9.31
C ASP A 116 1.37 7.02 -10.13
N THR A 117 2.40 7.86 -10.28
CA THR A 117 3.63 7.46 -10.99
C THR A 117 4.31 6.25 -10.35
N LEU A 118 4.54 6.28 -9.03
CA LEU A 118 5.17 5.17 -8.32
C LEU A 118 4.34 3.90 -8.41
N ALA A 119 3.03 3.98 -8.19
CA ALA A 119 2.16 2.82 -8.22
C ALA A 119 2.08 2.20 -9.62
N HIS A 120 1.95 3.01 -10.68
CA HIS A 120 1.98 2.53 -12.05
C HIS A 120 3.31 1.86 -12.39
N GLN A 121 4.44 2.50 -12.08
CA GLN A 121 5.75 2.02 -12.51
C GLN A 121 6.26 0.83 -11.68
N VAL A 122 6.00 0.81 -10.37
CA VAL A 122 6.55 -0.19 -9.44
C VAL A 122 5.58 -1.36 -9.26
N MET A 123 4.27 -1.15 -9.37
CA MET A 123 3.28 -2.19 -9.10
C MET A 123 2.57 -2.68 -10.37
N GLU A 124 1.95 -1.76 -11.12
CA GLU A 124 1.09 -2.15 -12.24
C GLU A 124 1.87 -2.63 -13.48
N ASN A 125 2.83 -1.84 -13.97
CA ASN A 125 3.58 -2.14 -15.19
C ASN A 125 4.37 -3.45 -15.10
N PRO A 126 5.09 -3.75 -13.99
CA PRO A 126 5.85 -5.00 -13.88
C PRO A 126 4.97 -6.25 -13.76
N TRP A 127 3.69 -6.08 -13.41
CA TRP A 127 2.78 -7.20 -13.14
C TRP A 127 2.62 -8.15 -14.32
N TYR A 128 2.59 -7.65 -15.56
CA TYR A 128 2.43 -8.51 -16.74
C TYR A 128 3.57 -9.54 -16.83
N GLU A 129 4.81 -9.09 -16.69
CA GLU A 129 5.99 -9.95 -16.71
C GLU A 129 6.05 -10.87 -15.50
N ILE A 130 5.71 -10.37 -14.30
CA ILE A 130 5.62 -11.18 -13.08
C ILE A 130 4.59 -12.30 -13.25
N SER A 131 3.39 -11.98 -13.73
CA SER A 131 2.31 -12.93 -13.95
C SER A 131 2.72 -14.02 -14.95
N ALA A 132 3.35 -13.65 -16.06
CA ALA A 132 3.84 -14.59 -17.07
C ALA A 132 4.99 -15.47 -16.54
N GLY A 133 5.89 -14.89 -15.75
CA GLY A 133 6.96 -15.65 -15.09
C GLY A 133 6.41 -16.65 -14.06
N ILE A 134 5.41 -16.27 -13.27
CA ILE A 134 4.72 -17.20 -12.36
C ILE A 134 4.09 -18.35 -13.14
N ASP A 135 3.39 -18.06 -14.24
CA ASP A 135 2.78 -19.08 -15.09
C ASP A 135 3.80 -20.09 -15.64
N SER A 136 5.06 -19.66 -15.81
CA SER A 136 6.17 -20.49 -16.28
C SER A 136 6.87 -21.28 -15.17
N LEU A 137 6.82 -20.80 -13.92
CA LEU A 137 7.50 -21.39 -12.76
C LEU A 137 6.72 -22.53 -12.10
N VAL A 138 5.40 -22.59 -12.29
CA VAL A 138 4.52 -23.58 -11.65
C VAL A 138 4.07 -24.65 -12.62
N ARG A 139 3.63 -25.80 -12.08
CA ARG A 139 3.30 -26.98 -12.90
C ARG A 139 2.01 -26.82 -13.70
N ASN A 140 1.05 -26.06 -13.18
CA ASN A 140 -0.28 -25.94 -13.74
C ASN A 140 -0.94 -24.59 -13.42
N LYS A 141 -2.04 -24.30 -14.12
CA LYS A 141 -2.77 -23.04 -13.98
C LYS A 141 -3.43 -22.83 -12.61
N ALA A 142 -3.78 -23.89 -11.90
CA ALA A 142 -4.38 -23.78 -10.57
C ALA A 142 -3.34 -23.30 -9.55
N ASP A 143 -2.14 -23.86 -9.59
CA ASP A 143 -1.01 -23.42 -8.77
C ASP A 143 -0.67 -21.95 -9.07
N ALA A 144 -0.64 -21.56 -10.35
CA ALA A 144 -0.37 -20.18 -10.76
C ALA A 144 -1.42 -19.22 -10.17
N ARG A 145 -2.68 -19.62 -10.24
CA ARG A 145 -3.80 -18.84 -9.71
C ARG A 145 -3.68 -18.66 -8.19
N GLU A 146 -3.28 -19.71 -7.49
CA GLU A 146 -3.12 -19.70 -6.04
C GLU A 146 -1.94 -18.81 -5.61
N VAL A 147 -0.79 -18.92 -6.28
CA VAL A 147 0.36 -18.03 -6.07
C VAL A 147 -0.05 -16.57 -6.27
N LYS A 148 -0.72 -16.25 -7.38
CA LYS A 148 -1.16 -14.88 -7.68
C LYS A 148 -2.14 -14.35 -6.63
N LYS A 149 -3.07 -15.18 -6.13
CA LYS A 149 -3.96 -14.80 -5.03
C LYS A 149 -3.20 -14.52 -3.73
N ARG A 150 -2.21 -15.35 -3.39
CA ARG A 150 -1.40 -15.16 -2.18
C ARG A 150 -0.50 -13.92 -2.28
N LEU A 151 -0.04 -13.58 -3.49
CA LEU A 151 0.65 -12.30 -3.71
C LEU A 151 -0.25 -11.10 -3.39
N ALA A 152 -1.57 -11.24 -3.59
CA ALA A 152 -2.54 -10.19 -3.33
C ALA A 152 -2.84 -9.90 -1.86
N ASP A 153 -2.27 -10.69 -0.94
CA ASP A 153 -2.40 -10.47 0.50
C ASP A 153 -1.42 -9.36 0.95
N HIS A 154 -0.33 -9.69 1.63
CA HIS A 154 0.59 -8.71 2.19
C HIS A 154 1.89 -8.48 1.38
N THR A 155 2.01 -9.03 0.17
CA THR A 155 3.26 -8.95 -0.59
C THR A 155 3.56 -7.51 -1.03
N TRP A 156 2.59 -6.79 -1.59
CA TRP A 156 2.83 -5.43 -2.12
C TRP A 156 3.11 -4.41 -1.02
N CYS A 157 2.30 -4.37 0.03
CA CYS A 157 2.58 -3.51 1.18
C CYS A 157 3.88 -3.92 1.91
N GLY A 158 4.24 -5.21 1.90
CA GLY A 158 5.51 -5.70 2.44
C GLY A 158 6.71 -5.24 1.61
N LEU A 159 6.57 -5.26 0.28
CA LEU A 159 7.57 -4.75 -0.65
C LEU A 159 7.77 -3.24 -0.46
N LEU A 160 6.69 -2.48 -0.41
CA LEU A 160 6.72 -1.03 -0.20
C LEU A 160 7.40 -0.66 1.12
N VAL A 161 7.10 -1.40 2.20
CA VAL A 161 7.79 -1.20 3.49
C VAL A 161 9.27 -1.58 3.41
N ALA A 162 9.63 -2.65 2.71
CA ALA A 162 11.04 -3.00 2.49
C ALA A 162 11.78 -1.89 1.73
N LEU A 163 11.14 -1.26 0.73
CA LEU A 163 11.68 -0.09 0.03
C LEU A 163 11.81 1.14 0.94
N ILE A 164 10.81 1.42 1.78
CA ILE A 164 10.88 2.51 2.78
C ILE A 164 12.09 2.31 3.69
N GLN A 165 12.25 1.12 4.26
CA GLN A 165 13.38 0.79 5.14
C GLN A 165 14.72 0.91 4.43
N LEU A 166 14.78 0.50 3.15
CA LEU A 166 15.98 0.62 2.35
C LEU A 166 16.38 2.09 2.17
N ILE A 167 15.44 2.96 1.76
CA ILE A 167 15.68 4.40 1.58
C ILE A 167 16.08 5.05 2.92
N GLU A 168 15.42 4.69 4.02
CA GLU A 168 15.78 5.17 5.37
C GLU A 168 17.19 4.76 5.80
N LYS A 169 17.70 3.61 5.34
CA LYS A 169 19.07 3.15 5.60
C LYS A 169 20.11 3.84 4.71
N ILE A 170 19.79 4.06 3.43
CA ILE A 170 20.67 4.77 2.48
C ILE A 170 20.84 6.23 2.92
N ASN A 171 19.77 6.89 3.38
CA ASN A 171 19.87 8.25 3.93
C ASN A 171 20.76 8.33 5.20
N LYS A 172 21.16 7.19 5.76
CA LYS A 172 22.11 7.08 6.88
C LYS A 172 23.49 6.53 6.48
N THR A 173 23.65 5.96 5.28
CA THR A 173 24.87 5.24 4.85
C THR A 173 25.08 5.36 3.33
N VAL A 174 26.27 5.75 2.88
CA VAL A 174 26.54 6.21 1.50
C VAL A 174 26.67 5.07 0.46
N GLU A 175 26.72 3.79 0.85
CA GLU A 175 26.91 2.70 -0.11
C GLU A 175 25.69 1.78 -0.19
N LEU A 176 24.98 1.83 -1.34
CA LEU A 176 24.00 0.83 -1.72
C LEU A 176 24.50 0.01 -2.90
N LEU A 177 24.88 -1.24 -2.65
CA LEU A 177 25.09 -2.22 -3.70
C LEU A 177 23.74 -2.82 -4.11
N THR A 178 23.44 -2.81 -5.42
CA THR A 178 22.18 -3.32 -5.99
C THR A 178 21.83 -4.72 -5.49
N ASP A 179 22.81 -5.62 -5.39
CA ASP A 179 22.56 -7.00 -4.93
C ASP A 179 22.22 -7.06 -3.44
N THR A 180 22.81 -6.19 -2.63
CA THR A 180 22.48 -6.08 -1.19
C THR A 180 21.06 -5.55 -0.99
N ALA A 181 20.65 -4.57 -1.81
CA ALA A 181 19.30 -4.03 -1.79
C ALA A 181 18.24 -5.08 -2.18
N LYS A 182 18.48 -5.81 -3.29
CA LYS A 182 17.60 -6.89 -3.73
C LYS A 182 17.49 -7.99 -2.68
N GLN A 183 18.61 -8.45 -2.13
CA GLN A 183 18.62 -9.49 -1.11
C GLN A 183 17.83 -9.06 0.15
N PHE A 184 18.00 -7.81 0.58
CA PHE A 184 17.24 -7.26 1.72
C PHE A 184 15.72 -7.32 1.48
N ILE A 185 15.25 -6.93 0.29
CA ILE A 185 13.82 -6.99 -0.07
C ILE A 185 13.35 -8.44 -0.17
N THR A 186 14.14 -9.31 -0.80
CA THR A 186 13.85 -10.76 -0.90
C THR A 186 13.67 -11.38 0.48
N ASP A 187 14.55 -11.09 1.44
CA ASP A 187 14.46 -11.61 2.80
C ASP A 187 13.21 -11.09 3.53
N ALA A 188 12.86 -9.82 3.33
CA ALA A 188 11.66 -9.22 3.91
C ALA A 188 10.37 -9.88 3.40
N LEU A 189 10.29 -10.17 2.10
CA LEU A 189 9.13 -10.83 1.50
C LEU A 189 9.07 -12.31 1.82
N SER A 190 10.20 -13.02 1.86
CA SER A 190 10.26 -14.46 2.13
C SER A 190 9.76 -14.82 3.52
N ARG A 191 9.93 -13.94 4.50
CA ARG A 191 9.38 -14.13 5.85
C ARG A 191 7.84 -14.06 5.91
N ARG A 192 7.18 -13.49 4.89
CA ARG A 192 5.75 -13.18 4.91
C ARG A 192 4.94 -13.94 3.86
N PHE A 193 5.58 -14.33 2.77
CA PHE A 193 4.92 -15.03 1.69
C PHE A 193 4.90 -16.54 1.96
N ASP A 194 3.80 -17.02 2.52
CA ASP A 194 3.48 -18.45 2.52
C ASP A 194 2.66 -18.75 1.27
N SER A 195 3.26 -19.43 0.29
CA SER A 195 2.61 -19.83 -0.96
C SER A 195 1.87 -21.18 -0.88
N GLY A 196 2.12 -21.97 0.17
CA GLY A 196 1.68 -23.37 0.27
C GLY A 196 2.34 -24.30 -0.75
N LEU A 197 3.24 -23.78 -1.60
CA LEU A 197 4.03 -24.52 -2.57
C LEU A 197 5.40 -24.91 -1.98
N PRO A 198 6.15 -25.80 -2.66
CA PRO A 198 7.54 -26.10 -2.28
C PRO A 198 8.37 -24.83 -2.17
N ARG A 199 9.23 -24.76 -1.14
CA ARG A 199 10.08 -23.57 -0.86
C ARG A 199 10.84 -23.06 -2.08
N LEU A 200 11.38 -23.96 -2.90
CA LEU A 200 12.09 -23.58 -4.14
C LEU A 200 11.23 -22.75 -5.10
N VAL A 201 9.94 -23.09 -5.24
CA VAL A 201 9.01 -22.34 -6.09
C VAL A 201 8.66 -21.00 -5.44
N THR A 202 8.43 -21.00 -4.13
CA THR A 202 8.20 -19.78 -3.34
C THR A 202 9.35 -18.79 -3.52
N ASP A 203 10.59 -19.24 -3.34
CA ASP A 203 11.80 -18.41 -3.44
C ASP A 203 11.98 -17.88 -4.87
N ALA A 204 11.73 -18.71 -5.88
CA ALA A 204 11.80 -18.30 -7.28
C ALA A 204 10.75 -17.23 -7.62
N VAL A 205 9.52 -17.36 -7.12
CA VAL A 205 8.46 -16.36 -7.30
C VAL A 205 8.83 -15.04 -6.63
N ILE A 206 9.34 -15.07 -5.40
CA ILE A 206 9.75 -13.85 -4.69
C ILE A 206 10.89 -13.17 -5.42
N ARG A 207 11.92 -13.91 -5.83
CA ARG A 207 13.05 -13.36 -6.61
C ARG A 207 12.57 -12.72 -7.91
N LEU A 208 11.68 -13.38 -8.64
CA LEU A 208 11.06 -12.82 -9.84
C LEU A 208 10.36 -11.48 -9.54
N VAL A 209 9.53 -11.43 -8.50
CA VAL A 209 8.84 -10.18 -8.10
C VAL A 209 9.85 -9.09 -7.77
N VAL A 210 10.83 -9.39 -6.91
CA VAL A 210 11.85 -8.41 -6.50
C VAL A 210 12.67 -7.92 -7.70
N ASP A 211 13.09 -8.81 -8.60
CA ASP A 211 13.88 -8.44 -9.77
C ASP A 211 13.10 -7.50 -10.69
N LYS A 212 11.85 -7.82 -11.01
CA LYS A 212 11.02 -7.00 -11.91
C LYS A 212 10.69 -5.65 -11.31
N VAL A 213 10.35 -5.63 -10.02
CA VAL A 213 10.05 -4.39 -9.30
C VAL A 213 11.30 -3.52 -9.15
N TRP A 214 12.45 -4.12 -8.82
CA TRP A 214 13.72 -3.40 -8.71
C TRP A 214 14.15 -2.80 -10.05
N SER A 215 14.06 -3.56 -11.15
CA SER A 215 14.36 -3.05 -12.49
C SER A 215 13.45 -1.91 -12.92
N ALA A 216 12.17 -1.92 -12.50
CA ALA A 216 11.27 -0.81 -12.75
C ALA A 216 11.62 0.43 -11.91
N LEU A 217 11.93 0.23 -10.63
CA LEU A 217 12.38 1.30 -9.75
C LEU A 217 13.68 1.93 -10.23
N ALA A 218 14.68 1.14 -10.61
CA ALA A 218 15.97 1.64 -11.10
C ALA A 218 15.79 2.56 -12.33
N ARG A 219 14.97 2.14 -13.31
CA ARG A 219 14.62 2.97 -14.48
C ARG A 219 13.93 4.27 -14.09
N LEU A 220 13.06 4.22 -13.09
CA LEU A 220 12.36 5.40 -12.59
C LEU A 220 13.32 6.39 -11.92
N LEU A 221 14.25 5.88 -11.10
CA LEU A 221 15.29 6.67 -10.42
C LEU A 221 16.25 7.33 -11.41
N GLU A 222 16.66 6.60 -12.47
CA GLU A 222 17.50 7.13 -13.55
C GLU A 222 16.79 8.26 -14.32
N ALA A 223 15.50 8.09 -14.60
CA ALA A 223 14.74 9.06 -15.39
C ALA A 223 14.34 10.34 -14.61
N HIS A 224 14.28 10.29 -13.27
CA HIS A 224 13.69 11.38 -12.47
C HIS A 224 14.46 11.74 -11.18
N PHE A 225 15.79 11.80 -11.23
CA PHE A 225 16.60 12.20 -10.08
C PHE A 225 16.14 13.58 -9.51
N PRO A 226 15.79 13.73 -8.20
CA PRO A 226 16.04 12.87 -7.05
C PRO A 226 14.73 12.35 -6.37
N LEU A 227 14.35 11.11 -6.66
CA LEU A 227 13.22 10.40 -6.01
C LEU A 227 13.57 9.81 -4.62
N LEU A 228 14.64 10.24 -3.97
CA LEU A 228 15.07 9.72 -2.65
C LEU A 228 14.88 10.74 -1.51
N GLY A 229 14.01 11.72 -1.73
CA GLY A 229 13.66 12.75 -0.74
C GLY A 229 12.55 12.33 0.25
N THR A 230 12.32 13.19 1.24
CA THR A 230 11.25 13.03 2.24
C THR A 230 9.86 12.88 1.63
N ASP A 231 9.59 13.59 0.53
CA ASP A 231 8.33 13.49 -0.21
C ASP A 231 8.11 12.08 -0.80
N THR A 232 9.17 11.44 -1.31
CA THR A 232 9.03 10.08 -1.86
C THR A 232 8.81 9.06 -0.75
N LEU A 233 9.51 9.21 0.39
CA LEU A 233 9.22 8.40 1.57
C LEU A 233 7.78 8.59 2.04
N ARG A 234 7.28 9.83 2.11
CA ARG A 234 5.89 10.13 2.48
C ARG A 234 4.90 9.42 1.53
N VAL A 235 5.11 9.53 0.23
CA VAL A 235 4.24 8.89 -0.78
C VAL A 235 4.31 7.37 -0.73
N LEU A 236 5.49 6.77 -0.54
CA LEU A 236 5.63 5.32 -0.37
C LEU A 236 4.86 4.82 0.86
N ARG A 237 4.86 5.58 1.95
CA ARG A 237 4.09 5.25 3.16
C ARG A 237 2.58 5.32 2.91
N MET A 238 2.11 6.34 2.19
CA MET A 238 0.70 6.46 1.79
C MET A 238 0.29 5.26 0.92
N LEU A 239 1.13 4.90 -0.06
CA LEU A 239 0.87 3.78 -0.96
C LEU A 239 0.87 2.44 -0.20
N ALA A 240 1.77 2.24 0.78
CA ALA A 240 1.76 1.06 1.63
C ALA A 240 0.46 0.94 2.44
N ILE A 241 -0.10 2.07 2.91
CA ILE A 241 -1.37 2.12 3.63
C ILE A 241 -2.56 1.83 2.71
N PHE A 242 -2.60 2.39 1.51
CA PHE A 242 -3.68 2.17 0.54
C PHE A 242 -3.71 0.73 0.01
N THR A 243 -2.57 0.05 -0.02
CA THR A 243 -2.44 -1.32 -0.55
C THR A 243 -2.51 -2.41 0.52
N CYS A 244 -2.36 -2.08 1.80
CA CYS A 244 -2.34 -3.09 2.86
C CYS A 244 -3.75 -3.63 3.16
N PRO A 245 -4.05 -4.93 2.96
CA PRO A 245 -5.38 -5.45 3.25
C PRO A 245 -5.73 -5.39 4.73
N SER A 246 -4.77 -5.68 5.61
CA SER A 246 -5.02 -5.70 7.05
C SER A 246 -3.80 -5.25 7.83
N VAL A 247 -3.77 -3.99 8.26
CA VAL A 247 -2.67 -3.51 9.11
C VAL A 247 -2.61 -4.26 10.44
N GLU A 248 -3.74 -4.80 10.91
CA GLU A 248 -3.81 -5.67 12.10
C GLU A 248 -2.97 -6.95 11.97
N HIS A 249 -2.64 -7.39 10.75
CA HIS A 249 -1.77 -8.53 10.49
C HIS A 249 -0.42 -8.11 9.88
N HIS A 250 -0.14 -6.80 9.83
CA HIS A 250 1.05 -6.24 9.21
C HIS A 250 1.76 -5.20 10.10
N PRO A 251 2.49 -5.64 11.13
CA PRO A 251 3.15 -4.74 12.09
C PRO A 251 4.17 -3.79 11.44
N GLU A 252 4.85 -4.23 10.38
CA GLU A 252 5.83 -3.40 9.66
C GLU A 252 5.18 -2.23 8.92
N VAL A 253 3.97 -2.39 8.36
CA VAL A 253 3.21 -1.26 7.79
C VAL A 253 2.81 -0.28 8.89
N TYR A 254 2.38 -0.78 10.05
CA TYR A 254 2.07 0.09 11.18
C TYR A 254 3.30 0.91 11.61
N LYS A 255 4.44 0.24 11.78
CA LYS A 255 5.70 0.84 12.26
C LYS A 255 6.34 1.81 11.26
N HIS A 256 6.45 1.41 9.99
CA HIS A 256 7.23 2.14 8.98
C HIS A 256 6.38 3.05 8.08
N ALA A 257 5.06 2.89 8.06
CA ALA A 257 4.16 3.74 7.27
C ALA A 257 3.16 4.52 8.12
N VAL A 258 2.35 3.85 8.95
CA VAL A 258 1.28 4.51 9.71
C VAL A 258 1.83 5.47 10.76
N ARG A 259 2.73 5.00 11.64
CA ARG A 259 3.31 5.84 12.70
C ARG A 259 4.04 7.07 12.17
N PRO A 260 4.92 6.97 11.15
CA PRO A 260 5.58 8.16 10.61
C PRO A 260 4.61 9.15 9.98
N LEU A 261 3.54 8.70 9.30
CA LEU A 261 2.54 9.62 8.75
C LEU A 261 1.68 10.30 9.82
N MET A 262 1.40 9.63 10.94
CA MET A 262 0.71 10.27 12.08
C MET A 262 1.56 11.38 12.72
N GLY A 263 2.90 11.29 12.63
CA GLY A 263 3.84 12.29 13.12
C GLY A 263 4.38 13.24 12.05
N ASP A 264 3.83 13.20 10.83
CA ASP A 264 4.27 14.05 9.73
C ASP A 264 3.86 15.51 9.97
N GLY A 265 4.75 16.46 9.67
CA GLY A 265 4.55 17.88 9.90
C GLY A 265 3.46 18.52 9.04
N HIS A 266 2.93 17.81 8.03
CA HIS A 266 1.81 18.27 7.20
C HIS A 266 0.43 17.91 7.78
N GLU A 267 0.39 17.33 8.99
CA GLU A 267 -0.85 16.97 9.70
C GLU A 267 -1.80 16.09 8.85
N ILE A 268 -1.21 15.16 8.10
CA ILE A 268 -1.88 14.33 7.08
C ILE A 268 -3.02 13.50 7.67
N ILE A 269 -2.85 13.03 8.91
CA ILE A 269 -3.88 12.33 9.67
C ILE A 269 -4.35 13.30 10.76
N THR A 270 -5.65 13.40 11.00
CA THR A 270 -6.23 14.28 12.02
C THR A 270 -6.01 13.72 13.43
N ASP A 271 -5.95 14.58 14.45
CA ASP A 271 -5.70 14.15 15.83
C ASP A 271 -6.80 13.24 16.40
N GLU A 272 -8.06 13.46 15.98
CA GLU A 272 -9.18 12.56 16.29
C GLU A 272 -8.82 11.13 15.84
N ILE A 273 -8.49 10.96 14.55
CA ILE A 273 -8.20 9.65 13.98
C ILE A 273 -6.90 9.06 14.53
N LYS A 274 -5.84 9.86 14.72
CA LYS A 274 -4.60 9.42 15.39
C LYS A 274 -4.89 8.79 16.74
N THR A 275 -5.69 9.46 17.57
CA THR A 275 -6.00 9.01 18.93
C THR A 275 -6.65 7.64 18.92
N HIS A 276 -7.63 7.42 18.04
CA HIS A 276 -8.32 6.14 17.92
C HIS A 276 -7.44 5.04 17.32
N VAL A 277 -6.69 5.34 16.26
CA VAL A 277 -5.74 4.38 15.65
C VAL A 277 -4.69 3.94 16.67
N VAL A 278 -4.07 4.87 17.39
CA VAL A 278 -3.08 4.56 18.44
C VAL A 278 -3.72 3.73 19.54
N THR A 279 -4.90 4.10 20.03
CA THR A 279 -5.58 3.40 21.12
C THR A 279 -5.89 1.95 20.74
N LEU A 280 -6.51 1.72 19.58
CA LEU A 280 -6.94 0.40 19.15
C LEU A 280 -5.76 -0.50 18.77
N PHE A 281 -4.79 0.02 18.02
CA PHE A 281 -3.67 -0.79 17.54
C PHE A 281 -2.60 -0.99 18.61
N SER A 282 -2.36 -0.04 19.52
CA SER A 282 -1.41 -0.26 20.63
C SER A 282 -1.92 -1.28 21.63
N ALA A 283 -3.23 -1.35 21.87
CA ALA A 283 -3.83 -2.39 22.68
C ALA A 283 -3.70 -3.78 22.04
N TRP A 284 -3.84 -3.85 20.72
CA TRP A 284 -3.65 -5.07 19.94
C TRP A 284 -2.19 -5.54 19.93
N TRP A 285 -1.26 -4.66 19.57
CA TRP A 285 0.13 -5.03 19.35
C TRP A 285 0.92 -5.32 20.60
N ARG A 286 0.59 -4.69 21.74
CA ARG A 286 1.15 -5.07 23.05
C ARG A 286 1.01 -6.56 23.35
N ARG A 287 0.01 -7.24 22.80
CA ARG A 287 -0.26 -8.66 23.05
C ARG A 287 0.30 -9.60 21.97
N ARG A 288 0.55 -9.11 20.76
CA ARG A 288 0.85 -9.97 19.60
C ARG A 288 2.16 -9.68 18.88
N ALA A 289 2.59 -8.42 18.84
CA ALA A 289 3.81 -7.99 18.17
C ALA A 289 4.32 -6.69 18.82
N PRO A 290 4.87 -6.74 20.06
CA PRO A 290 5.32 -5.54 20.78
C PRO A 290 6.35 -4.71 20.00
N GLU A 291 7.13 -5.34 19.13
CA GLU A 291 8.11 -4.70 18.23
C GLU A 291 7.50 -3.70 17.24
N ALA A 292 6.19 -3.82 16.95
CA ALA A 292 5.44 -2.86 16.14
C ALA A 292 5.30 -1.49 16.84
N LEU A 293 5.45 -1.45 18.16
CA LEU A 293 5.31 -0.26 19.01
C LEU A 293 6.66 0.39 19.37
N ALA A 294 7.77 -0.30 19.11
CA ALA A 294 9.12 0.26 19.19
C ALA A 294 9.35 1.14 17.97
#